data_AF-A0A177E778-F1
#
_entry.id   AF-A0A177E778-F1
#
_cell.length_a   1.000
_cell.length_b   1.000
_cell.length_c   1.000
_cell.angle_alpha   90.00
_cell.angle_beta   90.00
_cell.angle_gamma   90.00
#
_symmetry.space_group_name_H-M   'P 1'
#
loop_
_entity.id
_entity.type
_entity.pdbx_description
1 polymer ?
#
loop_
_entity_poly.entity_id
_entity_poly.type
_entity_poly.pdbx_seq_one_letter_code
_entity_poly.pdbx_strand_id
1 'polypeptide(L)'
;MPEIPVAREIELNFDKPSLADQRADEARVRQKLAEILGEEPRIPLSVLRKLPQTLRDNDFRVKARLLFDGHLWHLAEILPFSTQKPFLGLGIDLGSTGIVIYLFDFKSLKVIKEHHFKNPQIPFGEDILNRLHFADKPERRQKIHQVTIEALRAETKKLLVNLPLESIYYMAICGNTTMSHFLLNLETRNLYREPYIPAASWIDTLKIKELGLHGHEEGLLFVFPNRGSYFGGDLLAGILATGLHRHEEVSILIDVGTNAEVVLGNKDFLLATAGAAGPALEGGILACGMQAAPGAISRVRIKKGPYSIEIETIDGEKPKGICGSAVIDLLAQMFLVGLIDQRGKFLPERWKERFKEIDGELAFVLVPAEESATGKEIYVTQGEIKSIIRSKGAMYTILTVLCQSVGLTFEDIANFYIAGSFGNYIDPEMAGLIGMIPDVPIERFKAIGNAAGAGTISFLKNKESFGELKEILKNLTYFEMNVQPEFMQLLTGALFIPHTNENLFPNVSKKLKEKGLI
;
A
#
# COMPACT_ATOMS: atom_id res chain seq x y z
N MET A 1 -18.47 17.86 4.42
CA MET A 1 -18.25 18.36 5.80
C MET A 1 -16.75 18.52 6.00
N PRO A 2 -16.27 19.44 6.85
CA PRO A 2 -14.85 19.54 7.15
C PRO A 2 -14.33 18.24 7.77
N GLU A 3 -13.14 17.78 7.37
CA GLU A 3 -12.50 16.60 7.94
C GLU A 3 -12.20 16.84 9.42
N ILE A 4 -12.76 16.00 10.30
CA ILE A 4 -12.50 16.05 11.74
C ILE A 4 -11.46 14.97 12.06
N PRO A 5 -10.23 15.31 12.46
CA PRO A 5 -9.18 14.31 12.73
C PRO A 5 -9.52 13.43 13.92
N VAL A 6 -8.93 12.23 13.97
CA VAL A 6 -9.07 11.30 15.10
C VAL A 6 -8.46 11.83 16.40
N ALA A 7 -7.65 12.88 16.31
CA ALA A 7 -7.08 13.56 17.45
C ALA A 7 -7.25 15.09 17.31
N ARG A 8 -7.75 15.77 18.35
CA ARG A 8 -8.06 17.20 18.33
C ARG A 8 -7.43 17.94 19.50
N GLU A 9 -7.00 19.18 19.25
CA GLU A 9 -6.63 20.13 20.30
C GLU A 9 -7.70 21.24 20.33
N ILE A 10 -8.32 21.45 21.48
CA ILE A 10 -9.41 22.42 21.67
C ILE A 10 -9.03 23.39 22.77
N GLU A 11 -9.16 24.68 22.50
CA GLU A 11 -8.96 25.73 23.50
C GLU A 11 -10.20 25.86 24.39
N LEU A 12 -9.99 25.83 25.70
CA LEU A 12 -11.05 25.90 26.70
C LEU A 12 -10.78 27.06 27.65
N ASN A 13 -11.82 27.87 27.87
CA ASN A 13 -11.85 28.90 28.88
C ASN A 13 -13.05 28.64 29.78
N PHE A 14 -12.85 28.68 31.10
CA PHE A 14 -13.90 28.47 32.09
C PHE A 14 -14.03 29.66 33.02
N ASP A 15 -15.25 29.89 33.50
CA ASP A 15 -15.47 30.76 34.65
C ASP A 15 -14.88 30.12 35.91
N LYS A 16 -14.31 30.98 36.77
CA LYS A 16 -13.72 30.55 38.04
C LYS A 16 -14.80 29.97 38.96
N PRO A 17 -14.51 28.90 39.71
CA PRO A 17 -15.42 28.36 40.72
C PRO A 17 -15.86 29.45 41.72
N SER A 18 -17.12 29.44 42.11
CA SER A 18 -17.70 30.41 43.05
C SER A 18 -18.80 29.77 43.89
N LEU A 19 -19.33 30.48 44.88
CA LEU A 19 -20.48 29.97 45.64
C LEU A 19 -21.74 29.80 44.77
N ALA A 20 -21.85 30.57 43.68
CA ALA A 20 -22.96 30.46 42.71
C ALA A 20 -22.77 29.30 41.71
N ASP A 21 -21.54 28.78 41.58
CA ASP A 21 -21.21 27.66 40.72
C ASP A 21 -20.17 26.77 41.39
N GLN A 22 -20.66 25.74 42.08
CA GLN A 22 -19.86 24.79 42.88
C GLN A 22 -19.62 23.47 42.16
N ARG A 23 -19.81 23.42 40.83
CA ARG A 23 -19.51 22.21 40.03
C ARG A 23 -18.05 21.82 40.21
N ALA A 24 -17.81 20.51 40.29
CA ALA A 24 -16.47 19.94 40.31
C ALA A 24 -15.74 20.18 38.99
N ASP A 25 -14.40 20.14 39.03
CA ASP A 25 -13.55 20.51 37.89
C ASP A 25 -13.75 19.59 36.68
N GLU A 26 -14.00 18.29 36.89
CA GLU A 26 -14.31 17.35 35.82
C GLU A 26 -15.67 17.64 35.19
N ALA A 27 -16.67 18.04 35.98
CA ALA A 27 -18.01 18.34 35.51
C ALA A 27 -18.00 19.60 34.62
N ARG A 28 -17.22 20.61 35.00
CA ARG A 28 -16.99 21.81 34.17
C ARG A 28 -16.41 21.44 32.80
N VAL A 29 -15.35 20.63 32.80
CA VAL A 29 -14.63 20.22 31.59
C VAL A 29 -15.50 19.32 30.71
N ARG A 30 -16.17 18.33 31.31
CA ARG A 30 -17.09 17.39 30.64
C ARG A 30 -18.22 18.13 29.96
N GLN A 31 -18.90 19.03 30.67
CA GLN A 31 -19.98 19.83 30.08
C GLN A 31 -19.48 20.69 28.92
N LYS A 32 -18.36 21.42 29.12
CA LYS A 32 -17.84 22.31 28.09
C LYS A 32 -17.42 21.55 26.83
N LEU A 33 -16.82 20.38 27.00
CA LEU A 33 -16.46 19.52 25.88
C LEU A 33 -17.69 18.89 25.23
N ALA A 34 -18.72 18.52 25.99
CA ALA A 34 -19.98 18.02 25.42
C ALA A 34 -20.68 19.05 24.53
N GLU A 35 -20.69 20.32 24.93
CA GLU A 35 -21.21 21.43 24.11
C GLU A 35 -20.48 21.54 22.76
N ILE A 36 -19.17 21.22 22.70
CA ILE A 36 -18.34 21.35 21.50
C ILE A 36 -18.36 20.08 20.64
N LEU A 37 -18.36 18.91 21.29
CA LEU A 37 -18.23 17.60 20.64
C LEU A 37 -19.59 16.99 20.28
N GLY A 38 -20.67 17.44 20.92
CA GLY A 38 -22.00 16.85 20.84
C GLY A 38 -22.20 15.63 21.76
N GLU A 39 -21.15 15.22 22.49
CA GLU A 39 -21.17 14.09 23.41
C GLU A 39 -20.15 14.28 24.54
N GLU A 40 -20.39 13.63 25.68
CA GLU A 40 -19.45 13.70 26.79
C GLU A 40 -18.18 12.87 26.55
N PRO A 41 -16.98 13.44 26.76
CA PRO A 41 -15.76 12.66 26.65
C PRO A 41 -15.57 11.74 27.86
N ARG A 42 -14.84 10.65 27.66
CA ARG A 42 -14.22 9.89 28.75
C ARG A 42 -13.01 10.65 29.28
N ILE A 43 -12.89 10.73 30.60
CA ILE A 43 -11.73 11.34 31.27
C ILE A 43 -10.99 10.24 32.05
N PRO A 44 -9.81 9.80 31.58
CA PRO A 44 -8.99 8.81 32.29
C PRO A 44 -8.53 9.30 33.67
N LEU A 45 -8.30 8.37 34.59
CA LEU A 45 -7.82 8.68 35.94
C LEU A 45 -6.47 9.43 35.94
N SER A 46 -5.59 9.13 34.99
CA SER A 46 -4.30 9.81 34.79
C SER A 46 -4.48 11.32 34.58
N VAL A 47 -5.55 11.73 33.89
CA VAL A 47 -5.91 13.14 33.66
C VAL A 47 -6.63 13.73 34.87
N LEU A 48 -7.60 13.02 35.45
CA LEU A 48 -8.32 13.49 36.65
C LEU A 48 -7.38 13.86 37.80
N ARG A 49 -6.29 13.10 37.98
CA ARG A 49 -5.27 13.35 39.02
C ARG A 49 -4.57 14.70 38.88
N LYS A 50 -4.45 15.23 37.65
CA LYS A 50 -3.74 16.48 37.35
C LYS A 50 -4.69 17.65 37.12
N LEU A 51 -5.94 17.35 36.74
CA LEU A 51 -6.91 18.32 36.25
C LEU A 51 -7.14 19.54 37.18
N PRO A 52 -7.43 19.38 38.49
CA PRO A 52 -7.72 20.53 39.35
C PRO A 52 -6.58 21.54 39.44
N GLN A 53 -5.35 21.03 39.54
CA GLN A 53 -4.15 21.85 39.66
C GLN A 53 -3.86 22.57 38.33
N THR A 54 -3.92 21.84 37.21
CA THR A 54 -3.68 22.42 35.89
C THR A 54 -4.67 23.53 35.54
N LEU A 55 -5.95 23.40 35.90
CA LEU A 55 -6.92 24.48 35.70
C LEU A 55 -6.56 25.74 36.50
N ARG A 56 -6.24 25.60 37.79
CA ARG A 56 -5.92 26.72 38.68
C ARG A 56 -4.63 27.43 38.29
N ASP A 57 -3.58 26.68 37.96
CA ASP A 57 -2.27 27.22 37.57
C ASP A 57 -2.32 28.04 36.29
N ASN A 58 -3.35 27.83 35.46
CA ASN A 58 -3.51 28.48 34.16
C ASN A 58 -4.71 29.42 34.10
N ASP A 59 -5.19 29.89 35.25
CA ASP A 59 -6.33 30.80 35.37
C ASP A 59 -7.57 30.32 34.60
N PHE A 60 -7.80 29.00 34.61
CA PHE A 60 -8.89 28.33 33.91
C PHE A 60 -8.89 28.54 32.37
N ARG A 61 -7.73 28.86 31.80
CA ARG A 61 -7.48 28.94 30.35
C ARG A 61 -6.50 27.84 29.94
N VAL A 62 -7.01 26.82 29.26
CA VAL A 62 -6.25 25.60 28.95
C VAL A 62 -6.52 25.12 27.53
N LYS A 63 -5.74 24.14 27.10
CA LYS A 63 -5.97 23.35 25.89
C LYS A 63 -6.29 21.91 26.27
N ALA A 64 -7.29 21.32 25.65
CA ALA A 64 -7.64 19.91 25.78
C ALA A 64 -7.21 19.13 24.54
N ARG A 65 -6.45 18.06 24.73
CA ARG A 65 -6.14 17.09 23.67
C ARG A 65 -7.07 15.90 23.79
N LEU A 66 -7.79 15.62 22.72
CA LEU A 66 -8.84 14.61 22.64
C LEU A 66 -8.48 13.57 21.59
N LEU A 67 -8.77 12.30 21.87
CA LEU A 67 -8.54 11.17 20.96
C LEU A 67 -9.85 10.39 20.78
N PHE A 68 -10.27 10.15 19.55
CA PHE A 68 -11.48 9.41 19.24
C PHE A 68 -11.15 7.93 19.03
N ASP A 69 -11.78 7.02 19.78
CA ASP A 69 -11.48 5.58 19.71
C ASP A 69 -12.33 4.80 18.67
N GLY A 70 -13.19 5.51 17.93
CA GLY A 70 -14.19 4.92 17.03
C GLY A 70 -15.60 4.91 17.60
N HIS A 71 -15.75 5.18 18.90
CA HIS A 71 -17.03 5.22 19.61
C HIS A 71 -17.24 6.53 20.36
N LEU A 72 -16.23 7.00 21.11
CA LEU A 72 -16.30 8.21 21.93
C LEU A 72 -14.95 8.92 22.03
N TRP A 73 -14.99 10.20 22.41
CA TRP A 73 -13.78 11.00 22.66
C TRP A 73 -13.18 10.73 24.05
N HIS A 74 -11.86 10.58 24.11
CA HIS A 74 -11.08 10.49 25.34
C HIS A 74 -10.29 11.77 25.53
N LEU A 75 -10.43 12.41 26.69
CA LEU A 75 -9.56 13.52 27.08
C LEU A 75 -8.20 12.95 27.48
N ALA A 76 -7.21 13.05 26.59
CA ALA A 76 -5.88 12.50 26.78
C ALA A 76 -4.99 13.40 27.64
N GLU A 77 -5.11 14.73 27.52
CA GLU A 77 -4.31 15.67 28.28
C GLU A 77 -4.99 17.05 28.38
N ILE A 78 -4.77 17.74 29.49
CA ILE A 78 -5.06 19.17 29.66
C ILE A 78 -3.74 19.90 29.81
N LEU A 79 -3.56 20.97 29.03
CA LEU A 79 -2.31 21.70 28.89
C LEU A 79 -2.50 23.19 29.18
N PRO A 80 -1.47 23.89 29.68
CA PRO A 80 -1.41 25.35 29.66
C PRO A 80 -1.76 25.93 28.28
N PHE A 81 -2.51 27.03 28.22
CA PHE A 81 -2.89 27.67 26.96
C PHE A 81 -1.68 28.06 26.09
N SER A 82 -0.58 28.48 26.71
CA SER A 82 0.68 28.87 26.05
C SER A 82 1.48 27.69 25.49
N THR A 83 1.05 26.44 25.72
CA THR A 83 1.79 25.24 25.33
C THR A 83 1.96 25.14 23.82
N GLN A 84 3.22 24.94 23.40
CA GLN A 84 3.61 24.68 22.01
C GLN A 84 4.11 23.25 21.77
N LYS A 85 3.79 22.31 22.67
CA LYS A 85 4.18 20.90 22.52
C LYS A 85 3.71 20.32 21.17
N PRO A 86 4.50 19.44 20.53
CA PRO A 86 4.06 18.73 19.34
C PRO A 86 2.81 17.88 19.62
N PHE A 87 1.98 17.68 18.60
CA PHE A 87 0.78 16.84 18.68
C PHE A 87 0.75 15.93 17.45
N LEU A 88 1.38 14.77 17.58
CA LEU A 88 1.77 13.96 16.45
C LEU A 88 1.02 12.63 16.42
N GLY A 89 0.89 12.07 15.22
CA GLY A 89 0.44 10.71 14.98
C GLY A 89 1.39 9.97 14.03
N LEU A 90 1.27 8.66 13.98
CA LEU A 90 1.98 7.83 13.01
C LEU A 90 0.99 7.09 12.12
N GLY A 91 1.12 7.26 10.81
CA GLY A 91 0.57 6.33 9.82
C GLY A 91 1.62 5.28 9.48
N ILE A 92 1.29 3.99 9.53
CA ILE A 92 2.27 2.91 9.33
C ILE A 92 1.71 1.91 8.33
N ASP A 93 2.46 1.71 7.25
CA ASP A 93 2.28 0.60 6.31
C ASP A 93 3.24 -0.52 6.69
N LEU A 94 2.69 -1.60 7.25
CA LEU A 94 3.41 -2.79 7.68
C LEU A 94 3.47 -3.81 6.52
N GLY A 95 4.25 -3.47 5.49
CA GLY A 95 4.49 -4.34 4.34
C GLY A 95 5.36 -5.55 4.66
N SER A 96 5.30 -6.59 3.85
CA SER A 96 6.04 -7.85 4.07
C SER A 96 7.56 -7.70 3.84
N THR A 97 7.98 -6.84 2.93
CA THR A 97 9.40 -6.61 2.57
C THR A 97 9.95 -5.30 3.13
N GLY A 98 9.11 -4.26 3.20
CA GLY A 98 9.44 -2.95 3.74
C GLY A 98 8.33 -2.42 4.64
N ILE A 99 8.70 -1.52 5.55
CA ILE A 99 7.77 -0.82 6.45
C ILE A 99 7.96 0.67 6.25
N VAL A 100 6.86 1.39 6.02
CA VAL A 100 6.88 2.85 5.87
C VAL A 100 6.16 3.48 7.05
N ILE A 101 6.80 4.46 7.70
CA ILE A 101 6.23 5.27 8.78
C ILE A 101 6.09 6.72 8.30
N TYR A 102 4.88 7.24 8.39
CA TYR A 102 4.53 8.63 8.14
C TYR A 102 4.32 9.35 9.47
N LEU A 103 5.18 10.33 9.77
CA LEU A 103 5.00 11.24 10.90
C LEU A 103 3.98 12.32 10.52
N PHE A 104 2.82 12.30 11.17
CA PHE A 104 1.71 13.21 10.92
C PHE A 104 1.59 14.24 12.05
N ASP A 105 1.31 15.49 11.73
CA ASP A 105 1.02 16.53 12.72
C ASP A 105 -0.45 16.93 12.69
N PHE A 106 -1.12 16.73 13.83
CA PHE A 106 -2.54 17.02 13.99
C PHE A 106 -2.84 18.53 14.04
N LYS A 107 -1.84 19.39 14.26
CA LYS A 107 -2.04 20.85 14.20
C LYS A 107 -2.10 21.35 12.76
N SER A 108 -1.18 20.92 11.92
CA SER A 108 -1.13 21.32 10.50
C SER A 108 -1.91 20.40 9.56
N LEU A 109 -2.31 19.21 10.02
CA LEU A 109 -2.92 18.13 9.24
C LEU A 109 -2.06 17.66 8.05
N LYS A 110 -0.74 17.68 8.23
CA LYS A 110 0.24 17.32 7.20
C LYS A 110 1.19 16.23 7.68
N VAL A 111 1.67 15.43 6.73
CA VAL A 111 2.83 14.56 6.93
C VAL A 111 4.06 15.46 6.99
N ILE A 112 4.81 15.38 8.08
CA ILE A 112 6.06 16.12 8.29
C ILE A 112 7.25 15.33 7.75
N LYS A 113 7.21 14.00 7.89
CA LYS A 113 8.34 13.14 7.53
C LYS A 113 7.86 11.74 7.15
N GLU A 114 8.51 11.17 6.16
CA GLU A 114 8.37 9.76 5.78
C GLU A 114 9.68 9.04 6.10
N HIS A 115 9.59 7.78 6.55
CA HIS A 115 10.73 6.94 6.85
C HIS A 115 10.46 5.51 6.45
N HIS A 116 11.32 4.97 5.58
CA HIS A 116 11.22 3.61 5.05
C HIS A 116 12.39 2.76 5.55
N PHE A 117 12.10 1.53 5.95
CA PHE A 117 13.11 0.55 6.36
C PHE A 117 12.67 -0.87 6.02
N LYS A 118 13.62 -1.80 5.94
CA LYS A 118 13.33 -3.21 5.64
C LYS A 118 12.53 -3.86 6.77
N ASN A 119 11.59 -4.72 6.42
CA ASN A 119 10.82 -5.47 7.41
C ASN A 119 11.77 -6.38 8.23
N PRO A 120 11.83 -6.25 9.58
CA PRO A 120 12.72 -7.03 10.42
C PRO A 120 12.37 -8.52 10.47
N GLN A 121 11.24 -8.92 9.88
CA GLN A 121 10.78 -10.31 9.84
C GLN A 121 11.41 -11.11 8.68
N ILE A 122 12.09 -10.47 7.72
CA ILE A 122 12.73 -11.13 6.57
C ILE A 122 13.61 -12.33 6.98
N PRO A 123 14.42 -12.28 8.05
CA PRO A 123 15.25 -13.43 8.46
C PRO A 123 14.46 -14.67 8.91
N PHE A 124 13.15 -14.58 9.15
CA PHE A 124 12.30 -15.71 9.54
C PHE A 124 11.57 -16.36 8.35
N GLY A 125 11.74 -15.81 7.15
CA GLY A 125 11.16 -16.31 5.90
C GLY A 125 11.15 -15.21 4.85
N GLU A 126 11.60 -15.51 3.63
CA GLU A 126 11.65 -14.54 2.55
C GLU A 126 10.24 -14.10 2.13
N ASP A 127 9.30 -15.05 2.05
CA ASP A 127 7.88 -14.82 1.79
C ASP A 127 6.98 -15.02 3.03
N ILE A 128 5.71 -14.65 2.89
CA ILE A 128 4.69 -14.72 3.94
C ILE A 128 4.42 -16.17 4.38
N LEU A 129 4.37 -17.13 3.45
CA LEU A 129 4.04 -18.52 3.76
C LEU A 129 5.14 -19.18 4.60
N ASN A 130 6.40 -18.94 4.25
CA ASN A 130 7.56 -19.39 5.01
C ASN A 130 7.56 -18.80 6.43
N ARG A 131 7.20 -17.52 6.60
CA ARG A 131 7.03 -16.90 7.92
C ARG A 131 5.88 -17.54 8.70
N LEU A 132 4.75 -17.84 8.06
CA LEU A 132 3.61 -18.51 8.68
C LEU A 132 3.99 -19.91 9.18
N HIS A 133 4.71 -20.69 8.37
CA HIS A 133 5.24 -22.00 8.78
C HIS A 133 6.24 -21.90 9.93
N PHE A 134 7.08 -20.87 9.96
CA PHE A 134 7.94 -20.61 11.11
C PHE A 134 7.11 -20.31 12.36
N ALA A 135 6.06 -19.49 12.24
CA ALA A 135 5.19 -19.02 13.33
C ALA A 135 4.21 -20.08 13.87
N ASP A 136 4.14 -21.29 13.28
CA ASP A 136 3.26 -22.38 13.74
C ASP A 136 3.45 -22.79 15.20
N LYS A 137 4.64 -22.50 15.75
CA LYS A 137 4.97 -22.65 17.16
C LYS A 137 4.77 -21.31 17.89
N PRO A 138 4.02 -21.26 19.01
CA PRO A 138 3.77 -20.03 19.75
C PRO A 138 5.04 -19.23 20.11
N GLU A 139 6.13 -19.91 20.48
CA GLU A 139 7.39 -19.26 20.85
C GLU A 139 8.07 -18.59 19.65
N ARG A 140 7.88 -19.14 18.45
CA ARG A 140 8.41 -18.58 17.20
C ARG A 140 7.56 -17.40 16.72
N ARG A 141 6.24 -17.50 16.84
CA ARG A 141 5.34 -16.37 16.61
C ARG A 141 5.65 -15.19 17.55
N GLN A 142 5.87 -15.46 18.84
CA GLN A 142 6.28 -14.46 19.81
C GLN A 142 7.57 -13.73 19.40
N LYS A 143 8.55 -14.45 18.80
CA LYS A 143 9.78 -13.83 18.29
C LYS A 143 9.51 -12.87 17.13
N ILE A 144 8.66 -13.24 16.18
CA ILE A 144 8.25 -12.37 15.08
C ILE A 144 7.56 -11.11 15.61
N HIS A 145 6.64 -11.27 16.57
CA HIS A 145 6.01 -10.13 17.24
C HIS A 145 7.05 -9.21 17.91
N GLN A 146 7.93 -9.77 18.75
CA GLN A 146 8.95 -9.01 19.48
C GLN A 146 9.86 -8.21 18.54
N VAL A 147 10.38 -8.83 17.47
CA VAL A 147 11.26 -8.14 16.53
C VAL A 147 10.54 -6.99 15.81
N THR A 148 9.23 -7.13 15.58
CA THR A 148 8.40 -6.10 14.95
C THR A 148 8.23 -4.92 15.90
N ILE A 149 7.87 -5.17 17.16
CA ILE A 149 7.72 -4.13 18.18
C ILE A 149 9.05 -3.42 18.46
N GLU A 150 10.16 -4.16 18.54
CA GLU A 150 11.50 -3.60 18.75
C GLU A 150 11.94 -2.70 17.59
N ALA A 151 11.71 -3.12 16.35
CA ALA A 151 11.99 -2.30 15.17
C ALA A 151 11.14 -1.03 15.17
N LEU A 152 9.81 -1.14 15.35
CA LEU A 152 8.93 0.04 15.39
C LEU A 152 9.34 1.02 16.48
N ARG A 153 9.74 0.54 17.67
CA ARG A 153 10.29 1.39 18.74
C ARG A 153 11.58 2.10 18.32
N ALA A 154 12.53 1.35 17.75
CA ALA A 154 13.82 1.87 17.34
C ALA A 154 13.69 2.90 16.22
N GLU A 155 12.88 2.61 15.20
CA GLU A 155 12.64 3.50 14.07
C GLU A 155 11.83 4.73 14.47
N THR A 156 10.85 4.60 15.39
CA THR A 156 10.14 5.76 15.96
C THR A 156 11.09 6.70 16.70
N LYS A 157 12.05 6.17 17.46
CA LYS A 157 13.09 6.98 18.13
C LYS A 157 13.98 7.73 17.12
N LYS A 158 14.37 7.07 16.03
CA LYS A 158 15.14 7.70 14.95
C LYS A 158 14.31 8.74 14.19
N LEU A 159 13.00 8.54 14.07
CA LEU A 159 12.11 9.47 13.38
C LEU A 159 11.94 10.78 14.17
N LEU A 160 11.83 10.66 15.49
CA LEU A 160 11.59 11.75 16.44
C LEU A 160 12.89 12.33 17.03
N VAL A 161 13.99 12.39 16.29
CA VAL A 161 15.23 13.02 16.79
C VAL A 161 14.91 14.44 17.27
N ASN A 162 15.16 14.72 18.56
CA ASN A 162 14.85 15.98 19.28
C ASN A 162 13.37 16.23 19.63
N LEU A 163 12.48 15.24 19.50
CA LEU A 163 11.09 15.32 19.93
C LEU A 163 10.82 14.27 21.02
N PRO A 164 10.03 14.59 22.07
CA PRO A 164 9.68 13.61 23.09
C PRO A 164 8.77 12.53 22.50
N LEU A 165 9.03 11.27 22.85
CA LEU A 165 8.27 10.11 22.38
C LEU A 165 6.78 10.19 22.78
N GLU A 166 6.50 10.85 23.90
CA GLU A 166 5.16 11.13 24.41
C GLU A 166 4.37 12.10 23.52
N SER A 167 5.01 12.68 22.49
CA SER A 167 4.33 13.50 21.49
C SER A 167 3.48 12.70 20.50
N ILE A 168 3.61 11.37 20.46
CA ILE A 168 2.77 10.50 19.63
C ILE A 168 1.48 10.16 20.38
N TYR A 169 0.35 10.70 19.93
CA TYR A 169 -0.96 10.48 20.55
C TYR A 169 -1.81 9.44 19.81
N TYR A 170 -1.52 9.19 18.52
CA TYR A 170 -2.29 8.25 17.72
C TYR A 170 -1.38 7.47 16.77
N MET A 171 -1.61 6.16 16.63
CA MET A 171 -1.00 5.34 15.59
C MET A 171 -2.10 4.66 14.77
N ALA A 172 -1.98 4.69 13.45
CA ALA A 172 -2.83 3.96 12.52
C ALA A 172 -1.94 3.01 11.71
N ILE A 173 -2.13 1.70 11.87
CA ILE A 173 -1.27 0.67 11.26
C ILE A 173 -2.10 -0.18 10.31
N CYS A 174 -1.68 -0.25 9.05
CA CYS A 174 -2.25 -1.14 8.04
C CYS A 174 -1.20 -2.15 7.58
N GLY A 175 -1.66 -3.18 6.87
CA GLY A 175 -0.85 -4.28 6.37
C GLY A 175 -1.73 -5.49 6.12
N ASN A 176 -1.21 -6.47 5.37
CA ASN A 176 -1.99 -7.67 5.09
C ASN A 176 -2.38 -8.43 6.37
N THR A 177 -3.33 -9.36 6.24
CA THR A 177 -3.86 -10.13 7.39
C THR A 177 -2.73 -10.81 8.19
N THR A 178 -1.72 -11.37 7.53
CA THR A 178 -0.61 -12.01 8.23
C THR A 178 0.23 -11.01 9.03
N MET A 179 0.57 -9.86 8.43
CA MET A 179 1.37 -8.83 9.09
C MET A 179 0.67 -8.26 10.33
N SER A 180 -0.64 -8.01 10.26
CA SER A 180 -1.43 -7.58 11.41
C SER A 180 -1.48 -8.65 12.51
N HIS A 181 -1.65 -9.92 12.16
CA HIS A 181 -1.64 -11.01 13.15
C HIS A 181 -0.28 -11.16 13.84
N PHE A 182 0.83 -11.01 13.11
CA PHE A 182 2.17 -11.00 13.70
C PHE A 182 2.39 -9.78 14.61
N LEU A 183 1.98 -8.58 14.20
CA LEU A 183 2.04 -7.38 15.01
C LEU A 183 1.32 -7.56 16.35
N LEU A 184 0.17 -8.23 16.33
CA LEU A 184 -0.70 -8.41 17.48
C LEU A 184 -0.48 -9.74 18.23
N ASN A 185 0.47 -10.56 17.76
CA ASN A 185 0.76 -11.89 18.30
C ASN A 185 -0.46 -12.84 18.32
N LEU A 186 -1.34 -12.73 17.33
CA LEU A 186 -2.53 -13.56 17.18
C LEU A 186 -2.22 -14.92 16.53
N GLU A 187 -3.06 -15.93 16.77
CA GLU A 187 -2.88 -17.25 16.14
C GLU A 187 -2.94 -17.16 14.61
N THR A 188 -1.97 -17.78 13.92
CA THR A 188 -1.79 -17.66 12.46
C THR A 188 -1.94 -18.97 11.70
N ARG A 189 -2.05 -20.11 12.40
CA ARG A 189 -2.08 -21.45 11.79
C ARG A 189 -3.19 -21.62 10.74
N ASN A 190 -4.34 -20.98 10.96
CA ASN A 190 -5.49 -21.10 10.07
C ASN A 190 -5.45 -20.13 8.89
N LEU A 191 -4.46 -19.24 8.80
CA LEU A 191 -4.39 -18.28 7.69
C LEU A 191 -4.07 -18.95 6.35
N TYR A 192 -3.30 -20.04 6.37
CA TYR A 192 -2.87 -20.76 5.17
C TYR A 192 -3.40 -22.20 5.11
N ARG A 193 -4.31 -22.57 6.02
CA ARG A 193 -4.96 -23.88 6.06
C ARG A 193 -6.44 -23.68 5.78
N GLU A 194 -6.97 -24.44 4.84
CA GLU A 194 -8.39 -24.45 4.54
C GLU A 194 -9.21 -24.66 5.83
N PRO A 195 -10.26 -23.85 6.10
CA PRO A 195 -10.89 -22.88 5.20
C PRO A 195 -10.41 -21.41 5.33
N TYR A 196 -9.13 -21.18 5.64
CA TYR A 196 -8.45 -19.88 5.60
C TYR A 196 -9.06 -18.81 6.52
N ILE A 197 -9.27 -19.17 7.80
CA ILE A 197 -9.98 -18.32 8.76
C ILE A 197 -8.97 -17.56 9.64
N PRO A 198 -8.96 -16.21 9.60
CA PRO A 198 -8.14 -15.40 10.52
C PRO A 198 -8.66 -15.49 11.96
N ALA A 199 -7.77 -15.23 12.92
CA ALA A 199 -8.14 -15.20 14.33
C ALA A 199 -9.06 -14.01 14.67
N ALA A 200 -8.84 -12.88 14.00
CA ALA A 200 -9.68 -11.69 14.13
C ALA A 200 -9.69 -10.88 12.83
N SER A 201 -10.86 -10.33 12.50
CA SER A 201 -11.04 -9.42 11.36
C SER A 201 -11.22 -7.96 11.77
N TRP A 202 -11.74 -7.71 12.96
CA TRP A 202 -11.84 -6.37 13.54
C TRP A 202 -11.36 -6.42 14.98
N ILE A 203 -10.54 -5.45 15.36
CA ILE A 203 -10.01 -5.29 16.72
C ILE A 203 -10.29 -3.86 17.13
N ASP A 204 -10.77 -3.69 18.35
CA ASP A 204 -11.05 -2.37 18.89
C ASP A 204 -9.76 -1.57 19.03
N THR A 205 -9.89 -0.24 19.03
CA THR A 205 -8.77 0.66 19.25
C THR A 205 -8.07 0.33 20.57
N LEU A 206 -6.77 0.05 20.49
CA LEU A 206 -5.92 -0.32 21.62
C LEU A 206 -5.22 0.91 22.20
N LYS A 207 -4.60 0.76 23.38
CA LYS A 207 -3.59 1.73 23.81
C LYS A 207 -2.27 1.44 23.12
N ILE A 208 -1.53 2.48 22.70
CA ILE A 208 -0.17 2.33 22.13
C ILE A 208 0.74 1.51 23.07
N LYS A 209 0.63 1.77 24.38
CA LYS A 209 1.44 1.11 25.41
C LYS A 209 1.05 -0.35 25.66
N GLU A 210 -0.11 -0.81 25.19
CA GLU A 210 -0.54 -2.21 25.32
C GLU A 210 0.34 -3.15 24.48
N LEU A 211 0.72 -2.72 23.27
CA LEU A 211 1.75 -3.40 22.46
C LEU A 211 3.18 -3.00 22.85
N GLY A 212 3.31 -2.21 23.92
CA GLY A 212 4.58 -1.68 24.38
C GLY A 212 5.20 -0.61 23.48
N LEU A 213 4.51 -0.09 22.46
CA LEU A 213 5.08 0.92 21.56
C LEU A 213 5.29 2.28 22.29
N HIS A 214 6.11 3.15 21.69
CA HIS A 214 6.40 4.47 22.24
C HIS A 214 5.29 5.46 21.90
N GLY A 215 4.73 6.13 22.91
CA GLY A 215 3.71 7.15 22.72
C GLY A 215 3.19 7.71 24.04
N HIS A 216 2.24 8.63 23.93
CA HIS A 216 1.54 9.24 25.06
C HIS A 216 0.88 8.16 25.94
N GLU A 217 0.72 8.44 27.25
CA GLU A 217 0.12 7.49 28.20
C GLU A 217 -1.30 7.06 27.83
N GLU A 218 -2.09 8.03 27.36
CA GLU A 218 -3.45 7.80 26.83
C GLU A 218 -3.48 7.65 25.30
N GLY A 219 -2.32 7.49 24.66
CA GLY A 219 -2.24 7.40 23.20
C GLY A 219 -2.92 6.14 22.66
N LEU A 220 -3.60 6.29 21.52
CA LEU A 220 -4.42 5.24 20.91
C LEU A 220 -3.74 4.62 19.68
N LEU A 221 -4.02 3.35 19.44
CA LEU A 221 -3.54 2.57 18.32
C LEU A 221 -4.72 1.93 17.61
N PHE A 222 -4.90 2.26 16.34
CA PHE A 222 -5.83 1.60 15.45
C PHE A 222 -5.07 0.69 14.49
N VAL A 223 -5.49 -0.57 14.39
CA VAL A 223 -5.01 -1.52 13.39
C VAL A 223 -6.12 -1.71 12.37
N PHE A 224 -5.83 -1.49 11.09
CA PHE A 224 -6.81 -1.64 10.04
C PHE A 224 -7.37 -3.07 10.03
N PRO A 225 -8.68 -3.23 9.86
CA PRO A 225 -9.32 -4.54 9.85
C PRO A 225 -8.95 -5.34 8.60
N ASN A 226 -9.34 -6.61 8.55
CA ASN A 226 -9.12 -7.50 7.42
C ASN A 226 -10.40 -8.27 7.06
N ARG A 227 -10.41 -8.91 5.88
CA ARG A 227 -11.48 -9.77 5.39
C ARG A 227 -10.89 -11.10 4.90
N GLY A 228 -10.79 -12.07 5.80
CA GLY A 228 -10.15 -13.35 5.47
C GLY A 228 -8.63 -13.26 5.40
N SER A 229 -7.97 -14.31 4.91
CA SER A 229 -6.51 -14.43 4.93
C SER A 229 -5.76 -13.56 3.93
N TYR A 230 -6.38 -13.23 2.80
CA TYR A 230 -5.71 -12.62 1.64
C TYR A 230 -6.18 -11.20 1.34
N PHE A 231 -7.19 -10.69 2.04
CA PHE A 231 -7.63 -9.32 1.93
C PHE A 231 -7.39 -8.60 3.26
N GLY A 232 -6.32 -7.83 3.33
CA GLY A 232 -5.85 -7.20 4.55
C GLY A 232 -6.26 -5.74 4.73
N GLY A 233 -5.71 -5.13 5.78
CA GLY A 233 -5.96 -3.74 6.11
C GLY A 233 -5.24 -2.75 5.21
N ASP A 234 -4.17 -3.17 4.54
CA ASP A 234 -3.49 -2.45 3.46
C ASP A 234 -4.46 -2.13 2.31
N LEU A 235 -5.24 -3.10 1.85
CA LEU A 235 -6.23 -2.87 0.78
C LEU A 235 -7.38 -1.97 1.23
N LEU A 236 -7.86 -2.13 2.47
CA LEU A 236 -8.87 -1.23 3.03
C LEU A 236 -8.35 0.21 3.14
N ALA A 237 -7.09 0.37 3.54
CA ALA A 237 -6.43 1.66 3.53
C ALA A 237 -6.33 2.21 2.11
N GLY A 238 -6.00 1.38 1.11
CA GLY A 238 -6.01 1.77 -0.29
C GLY A 238 -7.39 2.22 -0.79
N ILE A 239 -8.46 1.52 -0.44
CA ILE A 239 -9.84 1.93 -0.75
C ILE A 239 -10.13 3.30 -0.14
N LEU A 240 -9.83 3.51 1.15
CA LEU A 240 -10.01 4.81 1.80
C LEU A 240 -9.20 5.93 1.11
N ALA A 241 -7.96 5.65 0.71
CA ALA A 241 -7.08 6.61 0.04
C ALA A 241 -7.63 7.04 -1.33
N THR A 242 -8.17 6.09 -2.10
CA THR A 242 -8.76 6.37 -3.42
C THR A 242 -10.10 7.09 -3.32
N GLY A 243 -10.85 6.82 -2.24
CA GLY A 243 -12.23 7.26 -2.08
C GLY A 243 -13.23 6.58 -3.02
N LEU A 244 -12.85 5.51 -3.75
CA LEU A 244 -13.71 4.88 -4.77
C LEU A 244 -15.06 4.40 -4.21
N HIS A 245 -15.11 4.04 -2.91
CA HIS A 245 -16.32 3.65 -2.18
C HIS A 245 -17.27 4.82 -1.88
N ARG A 246 -16.94 6.05 -2.27
CA ARG A 246 -17.77 7.25 -2.08
C ARG A 246 -18.43 7.71 -3.38
N HIS A 247 -18.02 7.16 -4.51
CA HIS A 247 -18.39 7.64 -5.85
C HIS A 247 -19.42 6.72 -6.51
N GLU A 248 -20.22 7.25 -7.44
CA GLU A 248 -21.18 6.45 -8.21
C GLU A 248 -20.47 5.70 -9.34
N GLU A 249 -19.43 6.32 -9.90
CA GLU A 249 -18.65 5.77 -10.99
C GLU A 249 -17.87 4.52 -10.55
N VAL A 250 -17.96 3.46 -11.36
CA VAL A 250 -17.20 2.24 -11.12
C VAL A 250 -15.73 2.48 -11.41
N SER A 251 -14.89 2.11 -10.45
CA SER A 251 -13.45 2.24 -10.55
C SER A 251 -12.76 0.93 -10.15
N ILE A 252 -11.52 0.78 -10.57
CA ILE A 252 -10.65 -0.33 -10.17
C ILE A 252 -9.46 0.23 -9.41
N LEU A 253 -9.16 -0.33 -8.25
CA LEU A 253 -7.88 -0.19 -7.55
C LEU A 253 -7.05 -1.45 -7.82
N ILE A 254 -5.81 -1.26 -8.28
CA ILE A 254 -4.84 -2.31 -8.53
C ILE A 254 -3.64 -2.03 -7.63
N ASP A 255 -3.39 -2.90 -6.65
CA ASP A 255 -2.13 -2.94 -5.93
C ASP A 255 -1.29 -4.09 -6.50
N VAL A 256 -0.14 -3.75 -7.07
CA VAL A 256 0.77 -4.74 -7.63
C VAL A 256 2.00 -4.78 -6.73
N GLY A 257 1.92 -5.72 -5.79
CA GLY A 257 3.03 -6.17 -4.99
C GLY A 257 3.53 -7.53 -5.48
N THR A 258 3.86 -8.40 -4.53
CA THR A 258 4.24 -9.79 -4.81
C THR A 258 3.03 -10.57 -5.33
N ASN A 259 1.84 -10.18 -4.89
CA ASN A 259 0.57 -10.58 -5.47
C ASN A 259 -0.05 -9.37 -6.19
N ALA A 260 -0.99 -9.65 -7.09
CA ALA A 260 -1.89 -8.62 -7.59
C ALA A 260 -3.15 -8.65 -6.75
N GLU A 261 -3.39 -7.57 -6.01
CA GLU A 261 -4.63 -7.35 -5.31
C GLU A 261 -5.45 -6.30 -6.06
N VAL A 262 -6.69 -6.64 -6.37
CA VAL A 262 -7.57 -5.80 -7.18
C VAL A 262 -8.88 -5.60 -6.47
N VAL A 263 -9.38 -4.36 -6.45
CA VAL A 263 -10.71 -3.99 -5.98
C VAL A 263 -11.46 -3.31 -7.10
N LEU A 264 -12.60 -3.84 -7.50
CA LEU A 264 -13.54 -3.28 -8.46
C LEU A 264 -14.79 -2.83 -7.72
N GLY A 265 -15.26 -1.61 -7.98
CA GLY A 265 -16.57 -1.19 -7.48
C GLY A 265 -16.75 0.31 -7.34
N ASN A 266 -17.73 0.68 -6.54
CA ASN A 266 -18.16 2.05 -6.30
C ASN A 266 -18.78 2.15 -4.88
N LYS A 267 -19.62 3.15 -4.62
CA LYS A 267 -20.34 3.29 -3.34
C LYS A 267 -21.34 2.17 -3.01
N ASP A 268 -21.87 1.48 -4.02
CA ASP A 268 -22.96 0.52 -3.88
C ASP A 268 -22.46 -0.91 -3.70
N PHE A 269 -21.33 -1.26 -4.33
CA PHE A 269 -20.72 -2.58 -4.21
C PHE A 269 -19.19 -2.51 -4.31
N LEU A 270 -18.52 -3.47 -3.66
CA LEU A 270 -17.09 -3.68 -3.80
C LEU A 270 -16.82 -5.17 -4.00
N LEU A 271 -16.04 -5.49 -5.03
CA LEU A 271 -15.56 -6.83 -5.31
C LEU A 271 -14.04 -6.81 -5.26
N ALA A 272 -13.43 -7.68 -4.46
CA ALA A 272 -11.98 -7.74 -4.36
C ALA A 272 -11.44 -9.15 -4.58
N THR A 273 -10.25 -9.24 -5.15
CA THR A 273 -9.53 -10.50 -5.31
C THR A 273 -8.05 -10.27 -5.04
N ALA A 274 -7.39 -11.30 -4.53
CA ALA A 274 -5.94 -11.42 -4.64
C ALA A 274 -5.64 -12.54 -5.63
N GLY A 275 -4.67 -12.33 -6.51
CA GLY A 275 -4.27 -13.31 -7.52
C GLY A 275 -2.77 -13.32 -7.73
N ALA A 276 -2.24 -14.47 -8.13
CA ALA A 276 -0.85 -14.59 -8.53
C ALA A 276 -0.65 -13.92 -9.91
N ALA A 277 -0.36 -12.62 -9.94
CA ALA A 277 0.18 -11.99 -11.14
C ALA A 277 1.65 -12.35 -11.38
N GLY A 278 2.30 -13.07 -10.46
CA GLY A 278 3.66 -13.62 -10.60
C GLY A 278 4.77 -12.63 -10.19
N PRO A 279 5.86 -13.11 -9.54
CA PRO A 279 6.93 -12.24 -9.02
C PRO A 279 7.84 -11.61 -10.09
N ALA A 280 7.45 -11.64 -11.38
CA ALA A 280 8.30 -11.16 -12.48
C ALA A 280 8.62 -9.66 -12.40
N LEU A 281 7.80 -8.90 -11.69
CA LEU A 281 7.85 -7.44 -11.64
C LEU A 281 8.52 -6.89 -10.37
N GLU A 282 8.71 -7.71 -9.32
CA GLU A 282 9.23 -7.25 -8.02
C GLU A 282 10.69 -7.63 -7.72
N GLY A 283 11.39 -8.19 -8.70
CA GLY A 283 12.75 -8.71 -8.54
C GLY A 283 12.73 -10.10 -7.89
N GLY A 284 13.47 -11.05 -8.48
CA GLY A 284 13.51 -12.45 -8.03
C GLY A 284 13.27 -13.47 -9.14
N ILE A 285 12.63 -13.08 -10.25
CA ILE A 285 12.56 -13.91 -11.47
C ILE A 285 13.70 -13.59 -12.43
N LEU A 286 14.11 -12.32 -12.53
CA LEU A 286 15.15 -11.90 -13.46
C LEU A 286 16.53 -12.06 -12.83
N ALA A 287 17.45 -12.69 -13.55
CA ALA A 287 18.85 -12.88 -13.17
C ALA A 287 19.55 -11.54 -12.89
N CYS A 288 19.23 -10.52 -13.68
CA CYS A 288 19.72 -9.15 -13.49
C CYS A 288 18.67 -8.23 -12.83
N GLY A 289 17.60 -8.80 -12.27
CA GLY A 289 16.52 -8.06 -11.63
C GLY A 289 16.93 -7.44 -10.30
N MET A 290 16.45 -6.23 -10.04
CA MET A 290 16.59 -5.58 -8.74
C MET A 290 15.39 -4.69 -8.42
N GLN A 291 15.16 -4.44 -7.13
CA GLN A 291 14.17 -3.46 -6.68
C GLN A 291 14.55 -2.05 -7.16
N ALA A 292 13.55 -1.17 -7.26
CA ALA A 292 13.74 0.24 -7.58
C ALA A 292 14.63 0.91 -6.52
N ALA A 293 15.90 1.14 -6.87
CA ALA A 293 16.94 1.72 -6.02
C ALA A 293 18.01 2.37 -6.92
N PRO A 294 18.91 3.21 -6.37
CA PRO A 294 19.94 3.90 -7.16
C PRO A 294 20.74 2.93 -8.04
N GLY A 295 20.80 3.25 -9.34
CA GLY A 295 21.44 2.43 -10.37
C GLY A 295 20.57 1.32 -10.97
N ALA A 296 19.32 1.13 -10.52
CA ALA A 296 18.36 0.28 -11.21
C ALA A 296 17.88 0.97 -12.50
N ILE A 297 17.93 0.26 -13.63
CA ILE A 297 17.33 0.71 -14.89
C ILE A 297 15.81 0.75 -14.69
N SER A 298 15.22 1.91 -14.94
CA SER A 298 13.79 2.21 -14.74
C SER A 298 13.04 2.53 -16.02
N ARG A 299 13.74 2.97 -17.08
CA ARG A 299 13.18 3.15 -18.43
C ARG A 299 14.07 2.52 -19.48
N VAL A 300 13.45 1.99 -20.53
CA VAL A 300 14.13 1.46 -21.71
C VAL A 300 13.43 1.99 -22.96
N ARG A 301 14.20 2.50 -23.92
CA ARG A 301 13.71 2.84 -25.27
C ARG A 301 14.62 2.17 -26.30
N ILE A 302 14.00 1.52 -27.29
CA ILE A 302 14.73 0.90 -28.41
C ILE A 302 14.26 1.57 -29.70
N LYS A 303 15.20 2.10 -30.47
CA LYS A 303 14.90 2.75 -31.76
C LYS A 303 15.18 1.79 -32.92
N LYS A 304 14.25 1.74 -33.88
CA LYS A 304 14.39 1.00 -35.16
C LYS A 304 15.01 1.94 -36.20
N GLY A 305 16.16 1.54 -36.75
CA GLY A 305 17.08 2.35 -37.56
C GLY A 305 18.45 1.63 -37.58
N PRO A 306 19.61 2.32 -37.49
CA PRO A 306 20.68 1.70 -36.71
C PRO A 306 20.11 1.47 -35.31
N TYR A 307 20.02 0.22 -34.87
CA TYR A 307 19.45 -0.09 -33.57
C TYR A 307 20.25 0.62 -32.47
N SER A 308 19.54 1.27 -31.55
CA SER A 308 20.13 1.89 -30.37
C SER A 308 19.24 1.66 -29.14
N ILE A 309 19.87 1.63 -27.98
CA ILE A 309 19.23 1.49 -26.67
C ILE A 309 19.47 2.78 -25.90
N GLU A 310 18.40 3.35 -25.37
CA GLU A 310 18.45 4.43 -24.39
C GLU A 310 17.88 3.90 -23.07
N ILE A 311 18.60 4.11 -21.97
CA ILE A 311 18.20 3.69 -20.63
C ILE A 311 18.19 4.87 -19.68
N GLU A 312 17.31 4.82 -18.68
CA GLU A 312 17.30 5.73 -17.54
C GLU A 312 17.45 4.93 -16.25
N THR A 313 18.36 5.35 -15.38
CA THR A 313 18.59 4.73 -14.07
C THR A 313 18.10 5.63 -12.95
N ILE A 314 17.62 5.03 -11.87
CA ILE A 314 17.27 5.76 -10.66
C ILE A 314 18.51 6.48 -10.11
N ASP A 315 18.36 7.76 -9.76
CA ASP A 315 19.40 8.70 -9.34
C ASP A 315 20.53 8.94 -10.35
N GLY A 316 20.35 8.52 -11.62
CA GLY A 316 21.34 8.71 -12.68
C GLY A 316 22.65 7.95 -12.47
N GLU A 317 22.67 6.96 -11.57
CA GLU A 317 23.87 6.15 -11.32
C GLU A 317 24.15 5.16 -12.46
N LYS A 318 25.39 4.65 -12.54
CA LYS A 318 25.79 3.61 -13.48
C LYS A 318 24.92 2.34 -13.27
N PRO A 319 24.42 1.68 -14.33
CA PRO A 319 23.42 0.63 -14.20
C PRO A 319 23.94 -0.61 -13.46
N LYS A 320 23.16 -1.10 -12.50
CA LYS A 320 23.46 -2.26 -11.64
C LYS A 320 22.56 -3.47 -11.94
N GLY A 321 21.38 -3.21 -12.47
CA GLY A 321 20.35 -4.20 -12.77
C GLY A 321 19.10 -3.54 -13.37
N ILE A 322 18.06 -4.33 -13.58
CA ILE A 322 16.79 -3.88 -14.18
C ILE A 322 15.64 -4.00 -13.16
N CYS A 323 14.80 -2.97 -13.03
CA CYS A 323 13.60 -3.05 -12.19
C CYS A 323 12.33 -3.33 -13.02
N GLY A 324 11.22 -3.68 -12.36
CA GLY A 324 10.00 -4.16 -13.04
C GLY A 324 9.42 -3.21 -14.10
N SER A 325 9.57 -1.90 -13.92
CA SER A 325 9.13 -0.90 -14.90
C SER A 325 9.93 -0.95 -16.20
N ALA A 326 11.24 -1.01 -16.11
CA ALA A 326 12.12 -1.16 -17.26
C ALA A 326 11.91 -2.47 -18.02
N VAL A 327 11.44 -3.52 -17.35
CA VAL A 327 11.15 -4.82 -17.97
C VAL A 327 9.91 -4.76 -18.86
N ILE A 328 8.88 -4.06 -18.39
CA ILE A 328 7.67 -3.79 -19.19
C ILE A 328 8.03 -2.92 -20.39
N ASP A 329 8.81 -1.85 -20.18
CA ASP A 329 9.33 -1.01 -21.26
C ASP A 329 10.15 -1.85 -22.26
N LEU A 330 11.08 -2.68 -21.78
CA LEU A 330 11.91 -3.53 -22.63
C LEU A 330 11.05 -4.46 -23.50
N LEU A 331 10.09 -5.17 -22.89
CA LEU A 331 9.20 -6.07 -23.63
C LEU A 331 8.41 -5.32 -24.70
N ALA A 332 7.82 -4.17 -24.34
CA ALA A 332 7.07 -3.32 -25.25
C ALA A 332 7.93 -2.83 -26.42
N GLN A 333 9.13 -2.34 -26.12
CA GLN A 333 10.05 -1.79 -27.12
C GLN A 333 10.61 -2.88 -28.04
N MET A 334 10.99 -4.04 -27.50
CA MET A 334 11.44 -5.18 -28.31
C MET A 334 10.36 -5.61 -29.30
N PHE A 335 9.09 -5.64 -28.87
CA PHE A 335 7.98 -5.95 -29.75
C PHE A 335 7.79 -4.87 -30.82
N LEU A 336 7.80 -3.59 -30.43
CA LEU A 336 7.66 -2.45 -31.33
C LEU A 336 8.75 -2.34 -32.40
N VAL A 337 9.96 -2.83 -32.13
CA VAL A 337 11.05 -2.82 -33.11
C VAL A 337 11.20 -4.14 -33.86
N GLY A 338 10.43 -5.17 -33.50
CA GLY A 338 10.43 -6.49 -34.14
C GLY A 338 11.59 -7.39 -33.72
N LEU A 339 12.10 -7.23 -32.49
CA LEU A 339 13.10 -8.13 -31.88
C LEU A 339 12.46 -9.36 -31.23
N ILE A 340 11.15 -9.31 -30.98
CA ILE A 340 10.34 -10.45 -30.55
C ILE A 340 9.06 -10.55 -31.39
N ASP A 341 8.53 -11.76 -31.52
CA ASP A 341 7.19 -12.00 -32.06
C ASP A 341 6.09 -11.84 -30.99
N GLN A 342 4.82 -12.03 -31.38
CA GLN A 342 3.66 -11.95 -30.48
C GLN A 342 3.69 -12.97 -29.32
N ARG A 343 4.49 -14.04 -29.41
CA ARG A 343 4.68 -15.04 -28.35
C ARG A 343 5.86 -14.71 -27.44
N GLY A 344 6.53 -13.58 -27.69
CA GLY A 344 7.76 -13.20 -27.01
C GLY A 344 9.00 -13.96 -27.46
N LYS A 345 8.95 -14.67 -28.59
CA LYS A 345 10.11 -15.40 -29.10
C LYS A 345 11.13 -14.41 -29.68
N PHE A 346 12.38 -14.50 -29.26
CA PHE A 346 13.47 -13.70 -29.80
C PHE A 346 13.72 -13.98 -31.29
N LEU A 347 14.05 -12.92 -32.02
CA LEU A 347 14.39 -12.90 -33.44
C LEU A 347 15.85 -12.40 -33.61
N PRO A 348 16.85 -13.23 -33.26
CA PRO A 348 18.25 -12.80 -33.14
C PRO A 348 18.88 -12.31 -34.45
N GLU A 349 18.36 -12.77 -35.59
CA GLU A 349 18.79 -12.32 -36.92
C GLU A 349 18.57 -10.82 -37.15
N ARG A 350 17.70 -10.18 -36.36
CA ARG A 350 17.40 -8.75 -36.45
C ARG A 350 18.48 -7.88 -35.83
N TRP A 351 19.16 -8.34 -34.77
CA TRP A 351 20.23 -7.59 -34.09
C TRP A 351 21.24 -8.51 -33.41
N LYS A 352 21.94 -9.30 -34.22
CA LYS A 352 22.80 -10.41 -33.77
C LYS A 352 23.79 -10.04 -32.66
N GLU A 353 24.36 -8.84 -32.68
CA GLU A 353 25.37 -8.37 -31.71
C GLU A 353 24.86 -8.26 -30.27
N ARG A 354 23.53 -8.12 -30.08
CA ARG A 354 22.91 -8.03 -28.75
C ARG A 354 22.37 -9.36 -28.25
N PHE A 355 22.41 -10.41 -29.06
CA PHE A 355 21.97 -11.75 -28.64
C PHE A 355 23.16 -12.65 -28.36
N LYS A 356 23.14 -13.29 -27.19
CA LYS A 356 24.18 -14.24 -26.75
C LYS A 356 23.53 -15.44 -26.08
N GLU A 357 24.26 -16.55 -26.03
CA GLU A 357 23.87 -17.70 -25.24
C GLU A 357 24.48 -17.55 -23.84
N ILE A 358 23.64 -17.59 -22.81
CA ILE A 358 24.01 -17.51 -21.41
C ILE A 358 23.36 -18.70 -20.70
N ASP A 359 24.16 -19.53 -20.05
CA ASP A 359 23.72 -20.76 -19.37
C ASP A 359 22.85 -21.70 -20.24
N GLY A 360 23.15 -21.78 -21.54
CA GLY A 360 22.43 -22.61 -22.51
C GLY A 360 21.10 -22.02 -22.99
N GLU A 361 20.80 -20.77 -22.65
CA GLU A 361 19.60 -20.06 -23.07
C GLU A 361 19.95 -18.80 -23.88
N LEU A 362 19.15 -18.51 -24.91
CA LEU A 362 19.29 -17.27 -25.68
C LEU A 362 18.87 -16.07 -24.81
N ALA A 363 19.74 -15.07 -24.73
CA ALA A 363 19.55 -13.85 -23.97
C ALA A 363 19.78 -12.60 -24.82
N PHE A 364 19.03 -11.55 -24.50
CA PHE A 364 19.23 -10.20 -25.04
C PHE A 364 20.04 -9.39 -24.03
N VAL A 365 21.23 -8.93 -24.42
CA VAL A 365 22.09 -8.08 -23.60
C VAL A 365 21.61 -6.64 -23.70
N LEU A 366 21.04 -6.11 -22.62
CA LEU A 366 20.58 -4.73 -22.51
C LEU A 366 21.74 -3.75 -22.28
N VAL A 367 22.66 -4.11 -21.38
CA VAL A 367 23.84 -3.30 -21.05
C VAL A 367 25.10 -4.18 -21.09
N PRO A 368 26.12 -3.81 -21.88
CA PRO A 368 27.42 -4.48 -21.86
C PRO A 368 28.12 -4.39 -20.50
N ALA A 369 29.05 -5.30 -20.24
CA ALA A 369 29.76 -5.38 -18.97
C ALA A 369 30.53 -4.08 -18.63
N GLU A 370 31.16 -3.48 -19.63
CA GLU A 370 31.93 -2.24 -19.53
C GLU A 370 31.08 -1.02 -19.11
N GLU A 371 29.81 -1.02 -19.49
CA GLU A 371 28.83 0.04 -19.20
C GLU A 371 28.07 -0.20 -17.88
N SER A 372 28.20 -1.38 -17.28
CA SER A 372 27.61 -1.72 -15.99
C SER A 372 28.47 -1.27 -14.80
N ALA A 373 27.83 -1.01 -13.65
CA ALA A 373 28.53 -0.77 -12.38
C ALA A 373 29.12 -2.05 -11.78
N THR A 374 28.59 -3.22 -12.15
CA THR A 374 28.98 -4.53 -11.60
C THR A 374 30.12 -5.18 -12.38
N GLY A 375 30.50 -4.63 -13.54
CA GLY A 375 31.43 -5.25 -14.48
C GLY A 375 30.86 -6.51 -15.14
N LYS A 376 29.54 -6.70 -15.10
CA LYS A 376 28.82 -7.84 -15.68
C LYS A 376 27.73 -7.32 -16.60
N GLU A 377 27.44 -8.07 -17.65
CA GLU A 377 26.35 -7.75 -18.56
C GLU A 377 25.01 -7.74 -17.82
N ILE A 378 24.13 -6.81 -18.19
CA ILE A 378 22.72 -6.80 -17.78
C ILE A 378 21.93 -7.32 -18.96
N TYR A 379 21.24 -8.43 -18.79
CA TYR A 379 20.55 -9.14 -19.86
C TYR A 379 19.19 -9.65 -19.41
N VAL A 380 18.38 -10.11 -20.38
CA VAL A 380 17.13 -10.83 -20.14
C VAL A 380 17.09 -12.08 -21.02
N THR A 381 16.74 -13.22 -20.45
CA THR A 381 16.67 -14.51 -21.15
C THR A 381 15.30 -14.76 -21.80
N GLN A 382 15.24 -15.74 -22.70
CA GLN A 382 14.00 -16.11 -23.37
C GLN A 382 12.93 -16.62 -22.38
N GLY A 383 13.33 -17.38 -21.36
CA GLY A 383 12.49 -17.92 -20.30
C GLY A 383 11.95 -16.83 -19.39
N GLU A 384 12.76 -15.82 -19.12
CA GLU A 384 12.37 -14.61 -18.40
C GLU A 384 11.30 -13.82 -19.17
N ILE A 385 11.49 -13.58 -20.48
CA ILE A 385 10.46 -12.96 -21.34
C ILE A 385 9.14 -13.73 -21.28
N LYS A 386 9.18 -15.07 -21.35
CA LYS A 386 7.97 -15.90 -21.19
C LYS A 386 7.33 -15.73 -19.81
N SER A 387 8.14 -15.56 -18.76
CA SER A 387 7.64 -15.34 -17.40
C SER A 387 6.93 -13.99 -17.25
N ILE A 388 7.49 -12.94 -17.87
CA ILE A 388 6.87 -11.61 -17.91
C ILE A 388 5.54 -11.67 -18.68
N ILE A 389 5.48 -12.39 -19.81
CA ILE A 389 4.25 -12.59 -20.59
C ILE A 389 3.19 -13.36 -19.80
N ARG A 390 3.57 -14.35 -18.99
CA ARG A 390 2.62 -15.00 -18.06
C ARG A 390 2.09 -14.02 -17.02
N SER A 391 2.96 -13.19 -16.47
CA SER A 391 2.61 -12.24 -15.42
C SER A 391 1.64 -11.17 -15.91
N LYS A 392 1.95 -10.58 -17.08
CA LYS A 392 1.07 -9.61 -17.72
C LYS A 392 -0.27 -10.23 -18.15
N GLY A 393 -0.24 -11.47 -18.65
CA GLY A 393 -1.44 -12.20 -19.05
C GLY A 393 -2.34 -12.51 -17.86
N ALA A 394 -1.76 -12.89 -16.72
CA ALA A 394 -2.48 -13.09 -15.47
C ALA A 394 -3.15 -11.80 -15.00
N MET A 395 -2.44 -10.66 -15.00
CA MET A 395 -3.03 -9.37 -14.64
C MET A 395 -4.24 -9.02 -15.51
N TYR A 396 -4.09 -9.04 -16.84
CA TYR A 396 -5.19 -8.74 -17.76
C TYR A 396 -6.39 -9.69 -17.55
N THR A 397 -6.11 -10.96 -17.28
CA THR A 397 -7.14 -11.98 -17.03
C THR A 397 -7.88 -11.71 -15.71
N ILE A 398 -7.17 -11.36 -14.63
CA ILE A 398 -7.76 -10.98 -13.33
C ILE A 398 -8.76 -9.83 -13.54
N LEU A 399 -8.33 -8.78 -14.23
CA LEU A 399 -9.17 -7.61 -14.51
C LEU A 399 -10.40 -7.99 -15.35
N THR A 400 -10.22 -8.84 -16.36
CA THR A 400 -11.30 -9.29 -17.25
C THR A 400 -12.33 -10.11 -16.49
N VAL A 401 -11.89 -11.10 -15.70
CA VAL A 401 -12.77 -11.97 -14.92
C VAL A 401 -13.56 -11.16 -13.89
N LEU A 402 -12.91 -10.23 -13.19
CA LEU A 402 -13.60 -9.35 -12.23
C LEU A 402 -14.70 -8.53 -12.90
N CYS A 403 -14.41 -7.83 -13.99
CA CYS A 403 -15.40 -7.05 -14.73
C CYS A 403 -16.57 -7.94 -15.20
N GLN A 404 -16.27 -9.08 -15.81
CA GLN A 404 -17.29 -10.01 -16.33
C GLN A 404 -18.17 -10.60 -15.23
N SER A 405 -17.62 -10.85 -14.03
CA SER A 405 -18.37 -11.41 -12.90
C SER A 405 -19.51 -10.51 -12.41
N VAL A 406 -19.43 -9.20 -12.69
CA VAL A 406 -20.48 -8.21 -12.38
C VAL A 406 -21.15 -7.65 -13.65
N GLY A 407 -20.94 -8.28 -14.80
CA GLY A 407 -21.56 -7.90 -16.07
C GLY A 407 -21.03 -6.59 -16.67
N LEU A 408 -19.82 -6.17 -16.29
CA LEU A 408 -19.19 -4.94 -16.77
C LEU A 408 -18.13 -5.23 -17.84
N THR A 409 -17.84 -4.21 -18.63
CA THR A 409 -16.72 -4.14 -19.56
C THR A 409 -15.72 -3.08 -19.11
N PHE A 410 -14.52 -3.04 -19.72
CA PHE A 410 -13.54 -2.00 -19.39
C PHE A 410 -13.99 -0.59 -19.77
N GLU A 411 -14.93 -0.44 -20.71
CA GLU A 411 -15.49 0.87 -21.07
C GLU A 411 -16.31 1.49 -19.95
N ASP A 412 -16.95 0.65 -19.13
CA ASP A 412 -17.76 1.06 -17.98
C ASP A 412 -16.91 1.56 -16.80
N ILE A 413 -15.59 1.32 -16.84
CA ILE A 413 -14.67 1.69 -15.76
C ILE A 413 -14.19 3.13 -15.96
N ALA A 414 -14.53 4.00 -15.02
CA ALA A 414 -14.17 5.41 -15.07
C ALA A 414 -12.70 5.66 -14.72
N ASN A 415 -12.19 4.97 -13.69
CA ASN A 415 -10.84 5.16 -13.20
C ASN A 415 -10.15 3.83 -12.86
N PHE A 416 -8.87 3.76 -13.17
CA PHE A 416 -7.95 2.69 -12.77
C PHE A 416 -6.90 3.30 -11.84
N TYR A 417 -7.09 3.15 -10.54
CA TYR A 417 -6.14 3.56 -9.53
C TYR A 417 -5.04 2.52 -9.39
N ILE A 418 -3.79 2.95 -9.60
CA ILE A 418 -2.64 2.06 -9.62
C ILE A 418 -1.75 2.37 -8.42
N ALA A 419 -1.67 1.43 -7.49
CA ALA A 419 -0.89 1.50 -6.26
C ALA A 419 0.39 0.67 -6.35
N GLY A 420 1.17 0.72 -5.27
CA GLY A 420 2.38 -0.08 -5.09
C GLY A 420 3.56 0.42 -5.93
N SER A 421 4.60 -0.43 -5.99
CA SER A 421 5.81 -0.16 -6.77
C SER A 421 5.50 0.05 -8.26
N PHE A 422 4.44 -0.60 -8.73
CA PHE A 422 3.95 -0.52 -10.09
C PHE A 422 3.48 0.89 -10.46
N GLY A 423 2.66 1.52 -9.62
CA GLY A 423 2.09 2.85 -9.90
C GLY A 423 3.12 3.99 -9.99
N ASN A 424 4.28 3.85 -9.37
CA ASN A 424 5.29 4.92 -9.33
C ASN A 424 6.17 5.00 -10.59
N TYR A 425 6.37 3.89 -11.29
CA TYR A 425 7.42 3.80 -12.32
C TYR A 425 6.95 3.25 -13.67
N ILE A 426 5.82 2.55 -13.73
CA ILE A 426 5.39 1.89 -14.97
C ILE A 426 4.74 2.90 -15.89
N ASP A 427 5.12 2.85 -17.18
CA ASP A 427 4.40 3.55 -18.23
C ASP A 427 3.06 2.84 -18.49
N PRO A 428 1.91 3.46 -18.23
CA PRO A 428 0.63 2.89 -18.61
C PRO A 428 0.56 2.62 -20.12
N GLU A 429 1.23 3.41 -20.97
CA GLU A 429 1.22 3.20 -22.41
C GLU A 429 1.97 1.92 -22.79
N MET A 430 3.13 1.65 -22.17
CA MET A 430 3.88 0.41 -22.41
C MET A 430 3.15 -0.81 -21.84
N ALA A 431 2.55 -0.68 -20.65
CA ALA A 431 1.73 -1.73 -20.05
C ALA A 431 0.51 -2.08 -20.92
N GLY A 432 -0.17 -1.08 -21.47
CA GLY A 432 -1.28 -1.27 -22.41
C GLY A 432 -0.82 -1.93 -23.71
N LEU A 433 0.34 -1.50 -24.24
CA LEU A 433 0.92 -2.04 -25.47
C LEU A 433 1.24 -3.53 -25.36
N ILE A 434 1.76 -3.99 -24.22
CA ILE A 434 2.03 -5.41 -24.02
C ILE A 434 0.76 -6.22 -23.70
N GLY A 435 -0.38 -5.55 -23.50
CA GLY A 435 -1.65 -6.14 -23.08
C GLY A 435 -1.64 -6.61 -21.63
N MET A 436 -1.03 -5.82 -20.74
CA MET A 436 -1.08 -6.03 -19.29
C MET A 436 -2.32 -5.38 -18.66
N ILE A 437 -2.67 -4.20 -19.14
CA ILE A 437 -3.83 -3.41 -18.75
C ILE A 437 -4.74 -3.23 -19.98
N PRO A 438 -6.05 -2.94 -19.79
CA PRO A 438 -6.97 -2.81 -20.91
C PRO A 438 -6.67 -1.60 -21.81
N ASP A 439 -7.06 -1.71 -23.08
CA ASP A 439 -6.89 -0.65 -24.08
C ASP A 439 -7.98 0.43 -23.95
N VAL A 440 -7.87 1.23 -22.89
CA VAL A 440 -8.75 2.38 -22.59
C VAL A 440 -7.92 3.68 -22.53
N PRO A 441 -8.55 4.87 -22.59
CA PRO A 441 -7.83 6.14 -22.55
C PRO A 441 -6.88 6.23 -21.34
N ILE A 442 -5.66 6.69 -21.59
CA ILE A 442 -4.58 6.63 -20.61
C ILE A 442 -4.84 7.51 -19.39
N GLU A 443 -5.64 8.55 -19.58
CA GLU A 443 -6.06 9.51 -18.55
C GLU A 443 -6.94 8.86 -17.48
N ARG A 444 -7.52 7.68 -17.76
CA ARG A 444 -8.27 6.90 -16.76
C ARG A 444 -7.34 6.22 -15.75
N PHE A 445 -6.04 6.05 -16.06
CA PHE A 445 -5.07 5.45 -15.16
C PHE A 445 -4.45 6.50 -14.23
N LYS A 446 -4.61 6.31 -12.92
CA LYS A 446 -4.20 7.25 -11.87
C LYS A 446 -3.21 6.59 -10.92
N ALA A 447 -1.96 7.01 -10.94
CA ALA A 447 -0.96 6.56 -9.97
C ALA A 447 -1.27 7.12 -8.57
N ILE A 448 -1.29 6.24 -7.56
CA ILE A 448 -1.47 6.61 -6.15
C ILE A 448 -0.18 6.46 -5.33
N GLY A 449 0.79 5.67 -5.82
CA GLY A 449 1.98 5.31 -5.06
C GLY A 449 1.62 4.40 -3.89
N ASN A 450 2.10 4.69 -2.68
CA ASN A 450 1.76 3.89 -1.50
C ASN A 450 0.33 4.20 -1.01
N ALA A 451 -0.65 3.49 -1.58
CA ALA A 451 -2.06 3.63 -1.24
C ALA A 451 -2.36 3.22 0.21
N ALA A 452 -1.69 2.18 0.73
CA ALA A 452 -1.83 1.74 2.11
C ALA A 452 -1.40 2.85 3.09
N GLY A 453 -0.21 3.41 2.88
CA GLY A 453 0.31 4.57 3.61
C GLY A 453 -0.61 5.79 3.54
N ALA A 454 -1.04 6.18 2.33
CA ALA A 454 -1.98 7.27 2.12
C ALA A 454 -3.33 7.05 2.84
N GLY A 455 -3.78 5.80 2.93
CA GLY A 455 -4.99 5.40 3.64
C GLY A 455 -4.87 5.59 5.14
N THR A 456 -3.73 5.28 5.74
CA THR A 456 -3.49 5.56 7.16
C THR A 456 -3.55 7.06 7.47
N ILE A 457 -3.02 7.91 6.58
CA ILE A 457 -3.10 9.36 6.73
C ILE A 457 -4.53 9.87 6.55
N SER A 458 -5.27 9.32 5.59
CA SER A 458 -6.69 9.63 5.39
C SER A 458 -7.51 9.30 6.64
N PHE A 459 -7.22 8.16 7.28
CA PHE A 459 -7.81 7.77 8.55
C PHE A 459 -7.46 8.76 9.67
N LEU A 460 -6.20 9.15 9.83
CA LEU A 460 -5.80 10.11 10.88
C LEU A 460 -6.49 11.48 10.73
N LYS A 461 -6.75 11.90 9.48
CA LYS A 461 -7.43 13.16 9.15
C LYS A 461 -8.94 13.15 9.38
N ASN A 462 -9.57 11.98 9.38
CA ASN A 462 -11.02 11.90 9.41
C ASN A 462 -11.53 10.77 10.32
N LYS A 463 -12.14 11.14 11.44
CA LYS A 463 -12.78 10.22 12.39
C LYS A 463 -13.92 9.42 11.78
N GLU A 464 -14.59 9.95 10.74
CA GLU A 464 -15.66 9.22 10.07
C GLU A 464 -15.14 7.97 9.35
N SER A 465 -13.83 7.87 9.12
CA SER A 465 -13.18 6.69 8.54
C SER A 465 -13.49 5.40 9.31
N PHE A 466 -13.76 5.47 10.61
CA PHE A 466 -14.21 4.30 11.38
C PHE A 466 -15.55 3.74 10.86
N GLY A 467 -16.51 4.62 10.59
CA GLY A 467 -17.80 4.24 10.01
C GLY A 467 -17.65 3.81 8.55
N GLU A 468 -16.81 4.52 7.79
CA GLU A 468 -16.53 4.17 6.40
C GLU A 468 -15.91 2.78 6.26
N LEU A 469 -14.93 2.41 7.10
CA LEU A 469 -14.33 1.07 7.09
C LEU A 469 -15.35 -0.03 7.37
N LYS A 470 -16.33 0.22 8.25
CA LYS A 470 -17.42 -0.73 8.52
C LYS A 470 -18.34 -0.89 7.31
N GLU A 471 -18.72 0.20 6.65
CA GLU A 471 -19.55 0.13 5.44
C GLU A 471 -18.79 -0.48 4.25
N ILE A 472 -17.50 -0.18 4.08
CA ILE A 472 -16.63 -0.83 3.09
C ILE A 472 -16.65 -2.34 3.30
N LEU A 473 -16.37 -2.82 4.52
CA LEU A 473 -16.35 -4.26 4.83
C LEU A 473 -17.70 -4.94 4.62
N LYS A 474 -18.81 -4.23 4.87
CA LYS A 474 -20.17 -4.73 4.65
C LYS A 474 -20.50 -4.89 3.17
N ASN A 475 -20.06 -3.95 2.33
CA ASN A 475 -20.31 -3.97 0.89
C ASN A 475 -19.26 -4.78 0.10
N LEU A 476 -18.20 -5.23 0.78
CA LEU A 476 -17.09 -5.97 0.20
C LEU A 476 -17.39 -7.47 0.09
N THR A 477 -17.33 -7.96 -1.15
CA THR A 477 -17.28 -9.38 -1.47
C THR A 477 -15.87 -9.77 -1.88
N TYR A 478 -15.30 -10.78 -1.22
CA TYR A 478 -14.03 -11.37 -1.65
C TYR A 478 -14.31 -12.46 -2.68
N PHE A 479 -13.66 -12.33 -3.83
CA PHE A 479 -13.79 -13.18 -5.00
C PHE A 479 -12.55 -14.07 -5.10
N GLU A 480 -12.73 -15.37 -4.89
CA GLU A 480 -11.61 -16.32 -4.94
C GLU A 480 -11.26 -16.64 -6.41
N MET A 481 -10.19 -16.05 -6.93
CA MET A 481 -9.77 -16.23 -8.33
C MET A 481 -9.35 -17.67 -8.65
N ASN A 482 -8.77 -18.38 -7.67
CA ASN A 482 -8.20 -19.71 -7.88
C ASN A 482 -9.22 -20.79 -8.25
N VAL A 483 -10.51 -20.56 -7.96
CA VAL A 483 -11.59 -21.50 -8.24
C VAL A 483 -12.45 -21.11 -9.45
N GLN A 484 -12.08 -20.05 -10.16
CA GLN A 484 -12.86 -19.56 -11.31
C GLN A 484 -12.53 -20.37 -12.57
N PRO A 485 -13.49 -21.14 -13.12
CA PRO A 485 -13.26 -21.98 -14.30
C PRO A 485 -12.79 -21.20 -15.53
N GLU A 486 -13.27 -19.97 -15.69
CA GLU A 486 -13.01 -19.12 -16.85
C GLU A 486 -11.58 -18.56 -16.87
N PHE A 487 -10.90 -18.50 -15.71
CA PHE A 487 -9.58 -17.88 -15.60
C PHE A 487 -8.57 -18.53 -16.55
N MET A 488 -8.45 -19.86 -16.51
CA MET A 488 -7.49 -20.58 -17.36
C MET A 488 -7.84 -20.50 -18.86
N GLN A 489 -9.13 -20.41 -19.18
CA GLN A 489 -9.59 -20.26 -20.56
C GLN A 489 -9.18 -18.90 -21.13
N LEU A 490 -9.43 -17.83 -20.38
CA LEU A 490 -9.09 -16.46 -20.77
C LEU A 490 -7.57 -16.22 -20.76
N LEU A 491 -6.85 -16.79 -19.79
CA LEU A 491 -5.40 -16.64 -19.67
C LEU A 491 -4.67 -17.07 -20.95
N THR A 492 -5.10 -18.17 -21.57
CA THR A 492 -4.45 -18.71 -22.79
C THR A 492 -4.38 -17.66 -23.90
N GLY A 493 -5.43 -16.85 -24.08
CA GLY A 493 -5.46 -15.77 -25.05
C GLY A 493 -4.59 -14.58 -24.66
N ALA A 494 -4.41 -14.35 -23.36
CA ALA A 494 -3.63 -13.26 -22.78
C ALA A 494 -2.11 -13.55 -22.73
N LEU A 495 -1.65 -14.76 -23.05
CA LEU A 495 -0.23 -15.14 -23.14
C LEU A 495 0.45 -14.70 -24.46
N PHE A 496 -0.12 -13.73 -25.17
CA PHE A 496 0.39 -13.15 -26.42
C PHE A 496 0.46 -11.63 -26.29
N ILE A 497 1.23 -10.95 -27.13
CA ILE A 497 1.39 -9.50 -27.12
C ILE A 497 0.60 -8.85 -28.28
N PRO A 498 -0.36 -7.95 -28.01
CA PRO A 498 -0.97 -7.68 -26.69
C PRO A 498 -1.93 -8.79 -26.25
N HIS A 499 -2.55 -9.52 -27.20
CA HIS A 499 -3.51 -10.60 -26.96
C HIS A 499 -3.74 -11.36 -28.28
N THR A 500 -4.24 -12.60 -28.22
CA THR A 500 -4.64 -13.35 -29.44
C THR A 500 -5.84 -12.75 -30.19
N ASN A 501 -6.67 -11.99 -29.47
CA ASN A 501 -7.82 -11.28 -30.00
C ASN A 501 -7.49 -9.78 -30.11
N GLU A 502 -7.15 -9.34 -31.32
CA GLU A 502 -6.78 -7.94 -31.62
C GLU A 502 -7.91 -6.93 -31.35
N ASN A 503 -9.17 -7.37 -31.39
CA ASN A 503 -10.33 -6.50 -31.17
C ASN A 503 -10.42 -5.97 -29.73
N LEU A 504 -9.74 -6.62 -28.77
CA LEU A 504 -9.64 -6.15 -27.39
C LEU A 504 -8.63 -5.01 -27.22
N PHE A 505 -7.78 -4.79 -28.23
CA PHE A 505 -6.71 -3.79 -28.24
C PHE A 505 -6.70 -2.99 -29.55
N PRO A 506 -7.78 -2.26 -29.87
CA PRO A 506 -7.92 -1.55 -31.14
C PRO A 506 -6.87 -0.42 -31.34
N ASN A 507 -6.52 0.33 -30.29
CA ASN A 507 -5.53 1.41 -30.39
C ASN A 507 -4.12 0.84 -30.55
N VAL A 508 -3.81 -0.23 -29.81
CA VAL A 508 -2.53 -0.93 -29.97
C VAL A 508 -2.42 -1.51 -31.37
N SER A 509 -3.46 -2.20 -31.85
CA SER A 509 -3.52 -2.77 -33.20
C SER A 509 -3.29 -1.71 -34.28
N LYS A 510 -3.91 -0.53 -34.14
CA LYS A 510 -3.68 0.61 -35.04
C LYS A 510 -2.21 1.05 -35.05
N LYS A 511 -1.60 1.22 -33.88
CA LYS A 511 -0.19 1.62 -33.71
C LYS A 511 0.79 0.59 -34.30
N LEU A 512 0.47 -0.70 -34.18
CA LEU A 512 1.29 -1.78 -34.74
C LEU A 512 1.21 -1.83 -36.28
N LYS A 513 0.02 -1.60 -36.85
CA LYS A 513 -0.19 -1.49 -38.32
C LYS A 513 0.55 -0.31 -38.91
N GLU A 514 0.50 0.86 -38.26
CA GLU A 514 1.26 2.05 -38.66
C GLU A 514 2.78 1.80 -38.67
N LYS A 515 3.26 0.86 -37.85
CA LYS A 515 4.67 0.44 -37.80
C LYS A 515 5.01 -0.78 -38.68
N GLY A 516 4.03 -1.35 -39.38
CA GLY A 516 4.20 -2.52 -40.25
C GLY A 516 4.63 -3.79 -39.51
N LEU A 517 4.19 -3.96 -38.26
CA LEU A 517 4.50 -5.13 -37.43
C LEU A 517 3.44 -6.24 -37.53
N ILE A 518 2.21 -5.86 -37.90
CA ILE A 518 1.06 -6.74 -38.17
C ILE A 518 0.30 -6.26 -39.40
#